data_AF-A0AAJ2Q8Y5-F1
#
_entry.id   AF-A0AAJ2Q8Y5-F1
#
_cell.length_a   1.000
_cell.length_b   1.000
_cell.length_c   1.000
_cell.angle_alpha   90.00
_cell.angle_beta   90.00
_cell.angle_gamma   90.00
#
_symmetry.space_group_name_H-M   'P 1'
#
loop_
_entity.id
_entity.type
_entity.pdbx_description
1 polymer ?
#
loop_
_entity_poly.entity_id
_entity_poly.type
_entity_poly.pdbx_seq_one_letter_code
_entity_poly.pdbx_strand_id
1 'polypeptide(L)'
;MAKFESQTINELFRQGEWPGKSHEVHLLPNREALGRLDILGLSDMTRIWKLRIGGPGRLWGFLVGNVFHVVWWDPRHEVWPSKK
;
A
#
# COMPACT_ATOMS: atom_id res chain seq x y z
N MET A 1 13.34 -13.45 2.54
CA MET A 1 11.98 -13.16 3.04
C MET A 1 12.06 -11.99 4.02
N ALA A 2 11.14 -11.03 3.95
CA ALA A 2 11.09 -9.95 4.95
C ALA A 2 10.83 -10.55 6.33
N LYS A 3 11.63 -10.15 7.33
CA LYS A 3 11.43 -10.50 8.73
C LYS A 3 10.53 -9.42 9.35
N PHE A 4 9.22 -9.62 9.29
CA PHE A 4 8.25 -8.65 9.79
C PHE A 4 8.23 -8.60 11.33
N GLU A 5 8.40 -9.75 11.99
CA GLU A 5 8.41 -9.85 13.46
C GLU A 5 9.61 -9.18 14.13
N SER A 6 10.69 -8.91 13.38
CA SER A 6 11.91 -8.29 13.91
C SER A 6 12.04 -6.81 13.57
N GLN A 7 11.02 -6.20 12.97
CA GLN A 7 11.05 -4.80 12.52
C GLN A 7 9.79 -4.08 12.97
N THR A 8 9.96 -2.83 13.39
CA THR A 8 8.87 -1.91 13.64
C THR A 8 8.23 -1.45 12.33
N ILE A 9 6.99 -0.99 12.40
CA ILE A 9 6.27 -0.39 11.25
C ILE A 9 7.08 0.75 10.62
N ASN A 10 7.71 1.60 11.44
CA ASN A 10 8.54 2.69 10.93
C ASN A 10 9.74 2.18 10.13
N GLU A 11 10.40 1.11 10.57
CA GLU A 11 11.53 0.52 9.85
C GLU A 11 11.10 -0.08 8.51
N LEU A 12 9.93 -0.72 8.45
CA LEU A 12 9.40 -1.34 7.23
C LEU A 12 9.09 -0.31 6.14
N PHE A 13 8.64 0.89 6.51
CA PHE A 13 8.17 1.91 5.58
C PHE A 13 9.21 3.01 5.28
N ARG A 14 10.26 3.18 6.09
CA ARG A 14 11.34 4.15 5.85
C ARG A 14 12.46 3.66 4.94
N GLN A 15 12.51 2.36 4.61
CA GLN A 15 13.53 1.78 3.73
C GLN A 15 13.38 2.17 2.24
N GLY A 16 12.43 3.03 1.90
CA GLY A 16 12.28 3.66 0.58
C GLY A 16 11.58 2.79 -0.46
N GLU A 17 12.18 1.65 -0.82
CA GLU A 17 11.68 0.80 -1.91
C GLU A 17 11.13 -0.56 -1.47
N TRP A 18 11.68 -1.13 -0.40
CA TRP A 18 11.32 -2.46 0.07
C TRP A 18 11.43 -2.54 1.60
N PRO A 19 10.52 -3.25 2.30
CA PRO A 19 9.29 -3.86 1.78
C PRO A 19 8.14 -2.85 1.61
N GLY A 20 8.26 -1.68 2.23
CA GLY A 20 7.30 -0.59 2.19
C GLY A 20 7.67 0.51 1.19
N LYS A 21 6.71 0.96 0.37
CA LYS A 21 6.86 2.14 -0.49
C LYS A 21 5.58 2.96 -0.51
N SER A 22 5.69 4.27 -0.38
CA SER A 22 4.54 5.17 -0.53
C SER A 22 4.39 5.67 -1.96
N HIS A 23 3.15 5.94 -2.34
CA HIS A 23 2.75 6.50 -3.61
C HIS A 23 1.68 7.58 -3.35
N GLU A 24 1.57 8.55 -4.24
CA GLU A 24 0.49 9.54 -4.17
C GLU A 24 -0.82 8.91 -4.68
N VAL A 25 -1.91 9.11 -3.94
CA VAL A 25 -3.21 8.48 -4.22
C VAL A 25 -3.73 8.91 -5.59
N HIS A 26 -3.56 10.17 -5.96
CA HIS A 26 -4.04 10.69 -7.24
C HIS A 26 -3.30 10.11 -8.46
N LEU A 27 -2.13 9.49 -8.25
CA LEU A 27 -1.38 8.79 -9.30
C LEU A 27 -1.85 7.33 -9.47
N LEU A 28 -2.82 6.87 -8.66
CA LEU A 28 -3.37 5.52 -8.76
C LEU A 28 -4.00 5.33 -10.15
N PRO A 29 -3.50 4.39 -10.97
CA PRO A 29 -3.98 4.22 -12.35
C PRO A 29 -5.36 3.56 -12.42
N ASN A 30 -5.79 2.88 -11.34
CA ASN A 30 -7.04 2.16 -11.29
C ASN A 30 -8.17 3.06 -10.77
N ARG A 31 -9.09 3.43 -11.66
CA ARG A 31 -10.27 4.26 -11.34
C ARG A 31 -11.27 3.57 -10.42
N GLU A 32 -11.40 2.25 -10.49
CA GLU A 32 -12.27 1.49 -9.58
C GLU A 32 -11.75 1.57 -8.14
N ALA A 33 -10.42 1.44 -7.98
CA ALA A 33 -9.79 1.59 -6.68
C ALA A 33 -9.93 3.02 -6.12
N LEU A 34 -9.85 4.05 -6.97
CA LEU A 34 -10.16 5.44 -6.56
C LEU A 34 -11.63 5.60 -6.14
N GLY A 35 -12.58 5.06 -6.90
CA GLY A 35 -14.00 5.12 -6.54
C GLY A 35 -14.30 4.40 -5.21
N ARG A 36 -13.60 3.30 -4.93
CA ARG A 36 -13.72 2.62 -3.63
C ARG A 36 -13.19 3.48 -2.48
N LEU A 37 -12.12 4.25 -2.66
CA LEU A 37 -11.66 5.19 -1.63
C LEU A 37 -12.71 6.24 -1.31
N ASP A 38 -13.39 6.75 -2.32
CA ASP A 38 -14.46 7.73 -2.14
C ASP A 38 -15.64 7.15 -1.35
N ILE A 39 -16.10 5.95 -1.73
CA ILE A 39 -17.16 5.22 -0.99
C ILE A 39 -16.76 4.97 0.48
N LEU A 40 -15.48 4.73 0.74
CA LEU A 40 -14.95 4.51 2.08
C LEU A 40 -14.70 5.83 2.86
N GLY A 41 -14.93 6.99 2.24
CA GLY A 41 -14.65 8.29 2.85
C GLY A 41 -13.15 8.58 3.03
N LEU A 42 -12.30 7.96 2.21
CA LEU A 42 -10.84 8.08 2.25
C LEU A 42 -10.28 8.92 1.09
N SER A 43 -11.14 9.62 0.36
CA SER A 43 -10.77 10.46 -0.79
C SER A 43 -9.87 11.64 -0.43
N ASP A 44 -9.91 12.11 0.82
CA ASP A 44 -9.03 13.18 1.33
C ASP A 44 -7.57 12.74 1.53
N MET A 45 -7.29 11.43 1.47
CA MET A 45 -5.93 10.91 1.67
C MET A 45 -5.06 11.19 0.45
N THR A 46 -3.89 11.79 0.69
CA THR A 46 -2.93 12.14 -0.39
C THR A 46 -1.91 11.05 -0.67
N ARG A 47 -1.62 10.17 0.30
CA ARG A 47 -0.58 9.14 0.20
C ARG A 47 -1.11 7.77 0.58
N ILE A 48 -0.83 6.78 -0.26
CA ILE A 48 -1.10 5.37 -0.02
C ILE A 48 0.23 4.61 0.10
N TRP A 49 0.25 3.60 0.95
CA TRP A 49 1.40 2.77 1.23
C TRP A 49 1.19 1.37 0.67
N LYS A 50 2.23 0.87 0.00
CA LYS A 50 2.36 -0.52 -0.45
C LYS A 50 3.29 -1.25 0.49
N LEU A 51 2.86 -2.41 0.96
CA LEU A 51 3.70 -3.35 1.69
C LEU A 51 3.78 -4.66 0.89
N ARG A 52 4.99 -5.04 0.45
CA ARG A 52 5.22 -6.34 -0.18
C ARG A 52 5.27 -7.41 0.90
N ILE A 53 4.41 -8.41 0.76
CA ILE A 53 4.46 -9.63 1.58
C ILE A 53 4.80 -10.81 0.65
N GLY A 54 5.38 -11.88 1.19
CA GLY A 54 6.06 -12.94 0.44
C GLY A 54 5.44 -13.32 -0.93
N GLY A 55 6.31 -13.61 -1.90
CA GLY A 55 5.89 -13.89 -3.28
C GLY A 55 5.45 -12.62 -4.03
N PRO A 56 4.44 -12.69 -4.92
CA PRO A 56 3.94 -11.53 -5.66
C PRO A 56 2.97 -10.66 -4.83
N GLY A 57 2.61 -11.07 -3.62
CA GLY A 57 1.62 -10.41 -2.77
C GLY A 57 1.93 -8.96 -2.41
N ARG A 58 0.95 -8.07 -2.56
CA ARG A 58 1.05 -6.67 -2.12
C ARG A 58 -0.16 -6.32 -1.26
N LEU A 59 0.09 -5.71 -0.11
CA LEU A 59 -0.94 -5.03 0.67
C LEU A 59 -0.89 -3.55 0.34
N TRP A 60 -2.05 -2.96 0.15
CA TRP A 60 -2.22 -1.52 -0.03
C TRP A 60 -3.06 -0.95 1.10
N GLY A 61 -2.66 0.21 1.60
CA GLY A 61 -3.34 0.82 2.73
C GLY A 61 -2.76 2.15 3.16
N PHE A 62 -3.23 2.63 4.29
CA PHE A 62 -2.82 3.92 4.86
C PHE A 62 -2.02 3.70 6.15
N LEU A 63 -0.94 4.44 6.30
CA LEU A 63 -0.15 4.45 7.52
C LEU A 63 -0.57 5.67 8.34
N VAL A 64 -1.26 5.43 9.46
CA VAL A 64 -1.71 6.46 10.39
C VAL A 64 -0.96 6.23 11.70
N GLY A 65 -0.02 7.13 11.99
CA GLY A 65 0.96 6.93 13.06
C GLY A 65 1.76 5.64 12.82
N ASN A 66 1.55 4.66 13.69
CA ASN A 66 2.23 3.37 13.74
C ASN A 66 1.29 2.19 13.42
N VAL A 67 0.11 2.48 12.86
CA VAL A 67 -0.86 1.48 12.42
C VAL A 67 -0.98 1.51 10.90
N PHE A 68 -0.77 0.36 10.26
CA PHE A 68 -1.00 0.19 8.83
C PHE A 68 -2.41 -0.36 8.58
N HIS A 69 -3.32 0.51 8.18
CA HIS A 69 -4.70 0.20 7.85
C HIS A 69 -4.78 -0.37 6.43
N VAL A 70 -4.93 -1.69 6.32
CA VAL A 70 -5.05 -2.39 5.05
C VAL A 70 -6.40 -2.08 4.40
N VAL A 71 -6.37 -1.69 3.13
CA VAL A 71 -7.57 -1.46 2.31
C VAL A 71 -7.70 -2.53 1.24
N TRP A 72 -6.59 -2.99 0.66
CA TRP A 72 -6.59 -4.07 -0.34
C TRP A 72 -5.52 -5.11 -0.11
N TRP A 73 -5.90 -6.34 -0.45
CA TRP A 73 -4.98 -7.44 -0.75
C TRP A 73 -4.87 -7.58 -2.27
N ASP A 74 -3.66 -7.42 -2.81
CA ASP A 74 -3.39 -7.30 -4.24
C ASP A 74 -2.32 -8.32 -4.70
N PRO A 75 -2.65 -9.61 -4.77
CA PRO A 75 -1.72 -10.65 -5.23
C PRO A 75 -1.51 -10.62 -6.75
N ARG A 76 -2.44 -10.00 -7.51
CA ARG A 76 -2.46 -9.97 -8.98
C ARG A 76 -2.03 -8.62 -9.58
N HIS A 77 -1.74 -7.64 -8.75
CA HIS A 77 -1.34 -6.28 -9.15
C HIS A 77 -2.46 -5.53 -9.89
N GLU A 78 -3.71 -5.72 -9.47
CA GLU A 78 -4.90 -5.09 -10.05
C GLU A 78 -5.07 -3.65 -9.53
N VAL A 79 -4.68 -3.37 -8.28
CA VAL A 79 -4.77 -2.02 -7.68
C VAL A 79 -3.73 -1.08 -8.30
N TRP A 80 -2.51 -1.57 -8.46
CA TRP A 80 -1.43 -0.86 -9.15
C TRP A 80 -0.73 -1.80 -10.14
N PRO A 81 -1.22 -1.84 -11.40
CA PRO A 81 -0.62 -2.66 -12.45
C PRO A 81 0.83 -2.25 -12.68
N SER A 82 1.75 -3.19 -12.48
CA SER A 82 3.12 -3.02 -12.99
C SER A 82 3.12 -3.44 -14.45
N LYS A 83 3.60 -2.55 -15.33
CA LYS A 83 3.95 -2.95 -16.70
C LYS A 83 4.96 -4.10 -16.58
N LYS A 84 4.66 -5.23 -17.22
CA LYS A 84 5.67 -6.27 -17.46
C LYS A 84 6.74 -5.73 -18.39
#